data_AF-A0A0F9AWA2-F1
#
_entry.id   AF-A0A0F9AWA2-F1
#
_cell.length_a   1.000
_cell.length_b   1.000
_cell.length_c   1.000
_cell.angle_alpha   90.00
_cell.angle_beta   90.00
_cell.angle_gamma   90.00
#
_symmetry.space_group_name_H-M   'P 1'
#
loop_
_entity.id
_entity.type
_entity.pdbx_description
1 polymer ?
#
loop_
_entity_poly.entity_id
_entity_poly.type
_entity_poly.pdbx_seq_one_letter_code
_entity_poly.pdbx_strand_id
1 'polypeptide(L)'
;PVRGLDIGALTYVHEQLLAARDRGAAVLLISEDLDEVTGLSDVIHVISEGRLSPPFARGALTPAELGVWMAGDGFEEAPHAA
;
A
#
# COMPACT_ATOMS: atom_id res chain seq x y z
N PRO A 1 6.75 2.25 -9.92
CA PRO A 1 7.67 3.41 -9.80
C PRO A 1 7.21 4.58 -10.69
N VAL A 2 6.72 5.63 -10.06
CA VAL A 2 6.10 6.78 -10.75
C VAL A 2 6.84 8.11 -10.53
N ARG A 3 7.95 8.10 -9.77
CA ARG A 3 8.76 9.31 -9.54
C ARG A 3 9.22 9.91 -10.87
N GLY A 4 8.89 11.18 -11.09
CA GLY A 4 9.29 11.94 -12.27
C GLY A 4 8.33 11.84 -13.46
N LEU A 5 7.21 11.13 -13.32
CA LEU A 5 6.10 11.21 -14.26
C LEU A 5 5.31 12.50 -14.03
N ASP A 6 4.81 13.11 -15.11
CA ASP A 6 3.76 14.11 -14.98
C ASP A 6 2.47 13.46 -14.44
N ILE A 7 1.56 14.29 -13.91
CA ILE A 7 0.31 13.83 -13.27
C ILE A 7 -0.54 12.98 -14.23
N GLY A 8 -0.49 13.26 -15.54
CA GLY A 8 -1.24 12.49 -16.55
C GLY A 8 -0.67 11.09 -16.73
N ALA A 9 0.65 10.96 -16.84
CA ALA A 9 1.32 9.66 -16.93
C ALA A 9 1.13 8.81 -15.65
N LEU A 10 1.15 9.43 -14.47
CA LEU A 10 0.82 8.77 -13.20
C LEU A 10 -0.60 8.19 -13.23
N THR A 11 -1.59 9.04 -13.57
CA THR A 11 -3.01 8.66 -13.64
C THR A 11 -3.20 7.50 -14.63
N TYR A 12 -2.57 7.57 -15.80
CA TYR A 12 -2.62 6.50 -16.79
C TYR A 12 -2.12 5.16 -16.22
N VAL A 13 -0.98 5.16 -15.52
CA VAL A 13 -0.43 3.94 -14.90
C VAL A 13 -1.41 3.37 -13.87
N HIS A 14 -2.01 4.22 -13.03
CA HIS A 14 -3.01 3.80 -12.04
C HIS A 14 -4.23 3.14 -12.70
N GLU A 15 -4.76 3.73 -13.75
CA GLU A 15 -5.88 3.17 -14.52
C GLU A 15 -5.51 1.82 -15.14
N GLN A 16 -4.29 1.66 -15.67
CA GLN A 16 -3.84 0.38 -16.22
C GLN A 16 -3.72 -0.70 -15.15
N LEU A 17 -3.24 -0.36 -13.94
CA LEU A 17 -3.16 -1.29 -12.83
C LEU A 17 -4.54 -1.76 -12.37
N LEU A 18 -5.49 -0.82 -12.21
CA LEU A 18 -6.89 -1.13 -11.88
C LEU A 18 -7.52 -2.02 -12.95
N ALA A 19 -7.36 -1.67 -14.23
CA ALA A 19 -7.91 -2.47 -15.32
C ALA A 19 -7.30 -3.87 -15.40
N ALA A 20 -6.01 -4.03 -15.09
CA ALA A 20 -5.37 -5.35 -15.03
C ALA A 20 -5.94 -6.20 -13.89
N ARG A 21 -6.08 -5.62 -12.70
CA ARG A 21 -6.74 -6.25 -11.56
C ARG A 21 -8.16 -6.67 -11.89
N ASP A 22 -8.95 -5.80 -12.50
CA ASP A 22 -10.36 -6.05 -12.85
C ASP A 22 -10.50 -7.17 -13.90
N ARG A 23 -9.45 -7.42 -14.70
CA ARG A 23 -9.35 -8.60 -15.59
C ARG A 23 -8.87 -9.88 -14.89
N GLY A 24 -8.68 -9.85 -13.57
CA GLY A 24 -8.26 -10.99 -12.75
C GLY A 24 -6.75 -11.15 -12.59
N ALA A 25 -5.93 -10.16 -12.99
CA ALA A 25 -4.49 -10.21 -12.73
C ALA A 25 -4.20 -9.92 -11.24
N ALA A 26 -3.26 -10.68 -10.66
CA ALA A 26 -2.71 -10.33 -9.35
C ALA A 26 -1.73 -9.15 -9.49
N VAL A 27 -1.95 -8.10 -8.71
CA VAL A 27 -1.09 -6.90 -8.69
C VAL A 27 -0.47 -6.76 -7.31
N LEU A 28 0.86 -6.74 -7.25
CA LEU A 28 1.62 -6.37 -6.05
C LEU A 28 2.11 -4.93 -6.20
N LEU A 29 1.49 -4.02 -5.46
CA LEU A 29 1.88 -2.62 -5.39
C LEU A 29 2.73 -2.38 -4.13
N ILE A 30 3.88 -1.76 -4.30
CA ILE A 30 4.70 -1.24 -3.20
C ILE A 30 4.82 0.26 -3.43
N SER A 31 4.34 1.05 -2.47
CA SER A 31 4.35 2.51 -2.52
C SER A 31 4.47 3.08 -1.11
N GLU A 32 5.21 4.19 -0.98
CA GLU A 32 5.23 5.01 0.23
C GLU A 32 4.08 6.03 0.29
N ASP A 33 3.33 6.19 -0.80
CA ASP A 33 2.24 7.16 -0.91
C ASP A 33 0.93 6.56 -0.40
N LEU A 34 0.34 7.21 0.63
CA LEU A 34 -0.91 6.79 1.24
C LEU A 34 -2.11 6.87 0.27
N ASP A 35 -2.13 7.83 -0.65
CA ASP A 35 -3.22 8.00 -1.60
C ASP A 35 -3.19 6.86 -2.65
N GLU A 36 -1.99 6.45 -3.07
CA GLU A 36 -1.84 5.30 -3.98
C GLU A 36 -2.27 3.99 -3.31
N VAL A 37 -1.75 3.71 -2.11
CA VAL A 37 -2.04 2.42 -1.45
C VAL A 37 -3.53 2.31 -1.09
N THR A 38 -4.14 3.39 -0.59
CA THR A 38 -5.58 3.40 -0.24
C THR A 38 -6.48 3.45 -1.47
N GLY A 39 -6.03 4.05 -2.57
CA GLY A 39 -6.76 4.17 -3.83
C GLY A 39 -6.71 2.91 -4.70
N LEU A 40 -5.59 2.18 -4.70
CA LEU A 40 -5.36 1.08 -5.65
C LEU A 40 -5.44 -0.31 -5.01
N SER A 41 -5.20 -0.45 -3.71
CA SER A 41 -5.04 -1.76 -3.08
C SER A 41 -6.31 -2.26 -2.39
N ASP A 42 -6.63 -3.54 -2.56
CA ASP A 42 -7.77 -4.17 -1.87
C ASP A 42 -7.38 -4.71 -0.48
N VAL A 43 -6.12 -5.13 -0.35
CA VAL A 43 -5.48 -5.55 0.89
C VAL A 43 -4.17 -4.77 1.03
N ILE A 44 -3.94 -4.22 2.22
CA ILE A 44 -2.78 -3.39 2.53
C ILE A 44 -1.98 -4.09 3.63
N HIS A 45 -0.67 -4.20 3.41
CA HIS A 45 0.30 -4.52 4.45
C HIS A 45 1.28 -3.36 4.59
N VAL A 46 1.75 -3.13 5.81
CA VAL A 46 2.81 -2.17 6.09
C VAL A 46 4.10 -2.93 6.37
N ILE A 47 5.19 -2.46 5.77
CA ILE A 47 6.55 -2.92 6.06
C ILE A 47 7.26 -1.82 6.84
N SER A 48 7.75 -2.13 8.04
CA SER A 48 8.57 -1.21 8.84
C SER A 48 9.64 -1.99 9.61
N GLU A 49 10.89 -1.53 9.55
CA GLU A 49 12.03 -2.14 10.25
C GLU A 49 12.17 -3.66 10.02
N GLY A 50 11.90 -4.14 8.80
CA GLY A 50 11.96 -5.56 8.46
C GLY A 50 10.77 -6.40 8.96
N ARG A 51 9.76 -5.78 9.58
CA ARG A 51 8.51 -6.41 10.02
C ARG A 51 7.39 -6.16 9.02
N LEU A 52 6.46 -7.10 8.90
CA LEU A 52 5.27 -7.02 8.06
C LEU A 52 4.01 -7.05 8.93
N SER A 53 3.10 -6.10 8.72
CA SER A 53 1.85 -6.03 9.48
C SER A 53 0.90 -7.18 9.12
N PRO A 54 -0.14 -7.44 9.94
CA PRO A 54 -1.32 -8.16 9.47
C PRO A 54 -1.92 -7.50 8.21
N PRO A 55 -2.70 -8.24 7.42
CA PRO A 55 -3.42 -7.67 6.29
C PRO A 55 -4.54 -6.75 6.78
N PHE A 56 -4.65 -5.57 6.19
CA PHE A 56 -5.76 -4.64 6.38
C PHE A 56 -6.59 -4.59 5.10
N ALA A 57 -7.90 -4.84 5.22
CA ALA A 57 -8.80 -4.61 4.10
C ALA A 57 -8.87 -3.11 3.78
N ARG A 58 -9.13 -2.77 2.51
CA ARG A 58 -9.37 -1.38 2.10
C ARG A 58 -10.43 -0.73 2.99
N GLY A 59 -10.10 0.43 3.54
CA GLY A 59 -10.99 1.21 4.42
C GLY A 59 -11.10 0.67 5.86
N ALA A 60 -10.39 -0.40 6.23
CA ALA A 60 -10.34 -0.87 7.61
C ALA A 60 -9.54 0.08 8.52
N LEU A 61 -8.56 0.79 7.96
CA LEU A 61 -7.77 1.82 8.63
C LEU A 61 -7.86 3.13 7.86
N THR A 62 -7.83 4.23 8.59
CA THR A 62 -7.66 5.57 8.05
C THR A 62 -6.21 5.78 7.58
N PRO A 63 -5.95 6.75 6.68
CA PRO A 63 -4.58 7.10 6.28
C PRO A 63 -3.68 7.47 7.47
N ALA A 64 -4.24 8.13 8.49
CA ALA A 64 -3.50 8.49 9.70
C ALA A 64 -3.08 7.24 10.49
N GLU A 65 -3.98 6.28 10.68
CA GLU A 65 -3.67 5.01 11.34
C GLU A 65 -2.64 4.20 10.55
N LEU A 66 -2.78 4.12 9.22
CA LEU A 66 -1.74 3.52 8.37
C LEU A 66 -0.39 4.22 8.53
N GLY A 67 -0.38 5.55 8.66
CA GLY A 67 0.81 6.34 8.97
C GLY A 67 1.48 5.93 10.28
N VAL A 68 0.70 5.63 11.33
CA VAL A 68 1.22 5.11 12.61
C VAL A 68 1.91 3.76 12.40
N TRP A 69 1.32 2.85 11.62
CA TRP A 69 1.97 1.58 11.27
C TRP A 69 3.25 1.82 10.47
N MET A 70 3.25 2.74 9.50
CA MET A 70 4.42 3.07 8.68
C MET A 70 5.56 3.66 9.51
N ALA A 71 5.24 4.39 10.59
CA ALA A 71 6.20 4.90 11.56
C ALA A 71 6.81 3.81 12.45
N GLY A 72 6.25 2.59 12.47
CA GLY A 72 6.74 1.45 13.25
C GLY A 72 5.99 1.17 14.56
N ASP A 73 5.05 2.03 14.93
CA ASP A 73 4.36 2.00 16.23
C ASP A 73 3.25 0.93 16.31
N GLY A 74 2.76 0.43 15.17
CA GLY A 74 1.75 -0.64 15.15
C GLY A 74 2.28 -2.04 15.50
N PHE A 75 3.60 -2.18 15.67
CA PHE A 75 4.26 -3.48 15.77
C PHE A 75 4.70 -3.86 17.20
N GLU A 76 4.23 -3.14 18.24
CA GLU A 76 4.69 -3.30 19.63
C GLU A 76 4.48 -4.70 20.24
N GLU A 77 3.74 -5.60 19.59
CA GLU A 77 3.47 -6.97 20.07
C GLU A 77 4.03 -8.10 19.18
N ALA A 78 4.63 -7.82 18.02
CA ALA A 78 5.08 -8.87 17.11
C ALA A 78 6.59 -9.18 17.28
N PRO A 79 6.97 -10.40 17.70
CA PRO A 79 8.39 -10.77 17.79
C PRO A 79 9.02 -10.68 16.40
N HIS A 80 10.27 -10.21 16.35
CA HIS A 80 11.03 -10.13 15.11
C HIS A 80 11.08 -11.51 14.44
N ALA A 81 10.78 -11.56 13.14
CA ALA A 81 11.08 -12.74 12.34
C ALA A 81 12.61 -12.84 12.24
N ALA A 82 13.17 -13.68 13.13
CA ALA A 82 14.58 -14.07 13.13
C ALA A 82 14.91 -15.04 11.99
#